data_AF-A0A496LTR7-F1
#
_entry.id   AF-A0A496LTR7-F1
#
_cell.length_a   1.000
_cell.length_b   1.000
_cell.length_c   1.000
_cell.angle_alpha   90.00
_cell.angle_beta   90.00
_cell.angle_gamma   90.00
#
_symmetry.space_group_name_H-M   'P 1'
#
loop_
_entity.id
_entity.type
_entity.pdbx_description
1 polymer ?
#
loop_
_entity_poly.entity_id
_entity_poly.type
_entity_poly.pdbx_seq_one_letter_code
_entity_poly.pdbx_strand_id
1 'polypeptide(L)'
;MKRNNYIAYALWFLGAFSWIAAMPIGGGLHRIYCGKFISGFAQIALFWLGSFTLWFLVGFLFWAIWGIWILLDIFFVGIWVEDLNAFASETEEDDYEGRLKKVDALFELYQKGAISKEEFEARKEILMRD
;
A
#
# COMPACT_ATOMS: atom_id res chain seq x y z
N MET A 1 -7.04 -2.67 -6.14
CA MET A 1 -6.97 -4.03 -5.52
C MET A 1 -6.79 -3.90 -4.01
N LYS A 2 -7.75 -4.43 -3.24
CA LYS A 2 -7.69 -4.40 -1.76
C LYS A 2 -6.54 -5.28 -1.26
N ARG A 3 -5.78 -4.74 -0.30
CA ARG A 3 -4.71 -5.46 0.41
C ARG A 3 -5.31 -6.44 1.40
N ASN A 4 -4.62 -7.57 1.55
CA ASN A 4 -5.05 -8.67 2.39
C ASN A 4 -4.30 -8.63 3.73
N ASN A 5 -5.05 -8.59 4.83
CA ASN A 5 -4.51 -8.51 6.17
C ASN A 5 -3.63 -9.73 6.53
N TYR A 6 -3.99 -10.93 6.05
CA TYR A 6 -3.22 -12.15 6.28
C TYR A 6 -1.82 -12.08 5.66
N ILE A 7 -1.70 -11.46 4.48
CA ILE A 7 -0.40 -11.26 3.82
C ILE A 7 0.45 -10.28 4.63
N ALA A 8 -0.16 -9.20 5.14
CA ALA A 8 0.55 -8.21 5.94
C ALA A 8 1.10 -8.82 7.24
N TYR A 9 0.31 -9.63 7.97
CA TYR A 9 0.77 -10.33 9.16
C TYR A 9 1.77 -11.46 8.86
N ALA A 10 1.64 -12.16 7.73
CA ALA A 10 2.63 -13.14 7.30
C ALA A 10 4.00 -12.48 7.05
N LEU A 11 4.02 -11.33 6.37
CA LEU A 11 5.24 -10.56 6.15
C LEU A 11 5.84 -10.02 7.46
N TRP A 12 4.98 -9.63 8.41
CA TRP A 12 5.42 -9.21 9.74
C TRP A 12 6.07 -10.37 10.49
N PHE A 13 5.43 -11.53 10.50
CA PHE A 13 5.92 -12.74 11.18
C PHE A 13 7.24 -13.23 10.59
N LEU A 14 7.33 -13.34 9.26
CA LEU A 14 8.57 -13.72 8.57
C LEU A 14 9.70 -12.73 8.83
N GLY A 15 9.36 -11.44 8.94
CA GLY A 15 10.30 -10.39 9.30
C GLY A 15 10.76 -10.44 10.77
N ALA A 16 9.84 -10.73 11.69
CA ALA A 16 10.12 -10.80 13.14
C ALA A 16 10.92 -12.04 13.52
N PHE A 17 10.62 -13.17 12.88
CA PHE A 17 11.28 -14.45 13.08
C PHE A 17 12.27 -14.76 11.96
N SER A 18 12.89 -13.72 11.39
CA SER A 18 13.83 -13.81 10.26
C SER A 18 14.98 -14.79 10.54
N TRP A 19 15.42 -14.89 11.80
CA TRP A 19 16.46 -15.81 12.26
C TRP A 19 16.03 -17.28 12.27
N ILE A 20 14.73 -17.56 12.40
CA ILE A 20 14.15 -18.92 12.37
C ILE A 20 13.72 -19.28 10.95
N ALA A 21 13.20 -18.30 10.19
CA ALA A 21 12.62 -18.50 8.87
C ALA A 21 13.64 -18.56 7.72
N ALA A 22 14.95 -18.60 8.01
CA ALA A 22 16.04 -18.57 7.02
C ALA A 22 15.97 -17.41 5.99
N MET A 23 15.20 -16.35 6.29
CA MET A 23 15.12 -15.11 5.51
C MET A 23 15.76 -13.97 6.31
N PRO A 24 17.01 -13.57 6.05
CA PRO A 24 17.71 -12.55 6.83
C PRO A 24 17.34 -11.13 6.38
N ILE A 25 16.07 -10.84 6.14
CA ILE A 25 15.65 -9.49 5.68
C ILE A 25 15.54 -8.52 6.86
N GLY A 26 15.21 -9.01 8.06
CA GLY A 26 15.21 -8.17 9.25
C GLY A 26 13.98 -7.27 9.40
N GLY A 27 12.78 -7.77 9.08
CA GLY A 27 11.55 -6.99 9.20
C GLY A 27 11.30 -6.01 8.05
N GLY A 28 10.31 -5.12 8.19
CA GLY A 28 10.06 -4.01 7.28
C GLY A 28 9.23 -4.32 6.01
N LEU A 29 9.17 -5.57 5.56
CA LEU A 29 8.36 -5.93 4.38
C LEU A 29 6.87 -5.72 4.58
N HIS A 30 6.35 -5.96 5.78
CA HIS A 30 4.95 -5.67 6.12
C HIS A 30 4.66 -4.17 6.03
N ARG A 31 5.61 -3.30 6.41
CA ARG A 31 5.47 -1.84 6.30
C ARG A 31 5.47 -1.40 4.84
N ILE A 32 6.35 -1.97 4.01
CA ILE A 32 6.39 -1.72 2.56
C ILE A 32 5.08 -2.18 1.92
N TYR A 33 4.60 -3.36 2.29
CA TYR A 33 3.28 -3.87 1.88
C TYR A 33 2.13 -3.03 2.42
N CYS A 34 2.33 -2.22 3.48
CA CYS A 34 1.39 -1.23 3.98
C CYS A 34 1.72 0.19 3.50
N GLY A 35 2.49 0.36 2.41
CA GLY A 35 2.75 1.66 1.78
C GLY A 35 3.75 2.55 2.55
N LYS A 36 4.28 2.08 3.67
CA LYS A 36 5.21 2.83 4.54
C LYS A 36 6.67 2.55 4.19
N PHE A 37 7.07 2.87 2.95
CA PHE A 37 8.39 2.57 2.38
C PHE A 37 9.56 3.05 3.23
N ILE A 38 9.59 4.34 3.60
CA ILE A 38 10.71 4.94 4.34
C ILE A 38 10.95 4.17 5.65
N SER A 39 9.91 3.98 6.45
CA SER A 39 10.02 3.27 7.71
C SER A 39 10.29 1.76 7.53
N GLY A 40 9.83 1.16 6.44
CA GLY A 40 10.16 -0.24 6.10
C GLY A 40 11.64 -0.43 5.78
N PHE A 41 12.22 0.44 4.95
CA PHE A 41 13.65 0.43 4.68
C PHE A 41 14.48 0.79 5.91
N ALA A 42 14.01 1.72 6.75
CA ALA A 42 14.67 2.05 8.01
C ALA A 42 14.71 0.85 8.97
N GLN A 43 13.64 0.06 9.04
CA GLN A 43 13.59 -1.14 9.87
C GLN A 43 14.56 -2.21 9.38
N ILE A 44 14.63 -2.43 8.06
CA ILE A 44 15.62 -3.33 7.44
C ILE A 44 17.05 -2.83 7.72
N ALA A 45 17.30 -1.54 7.51
CA ALA A 45 18.62 -0.95 7.74
C ALA A 45 19.04 -1.06 9.22
N LEU A 46 18.13 -0.84 10.16
CA LEU A 46 18.39 -0.94 11.59
C LEU A 46 18.75 -2.37 12.00
N PHE A 47 18.07 -3.37 11.44
CA PHE A 47 18.40 -4.78 11.67
C PHE A 47 19.83 -5.08 11.20
N TRP A 48 20.15 -4.72 9.97
CA TRP A 48 21.48 -4.98 9.40
C TRP A 48 22.57 -4.18 10.11
N LEU A 49 22.31 -2.93 10.48
CA LEU A 49 23.23 -2.12 11.27
C LEU A 49 23.52 -2.77 12.63
N GLY A 50 22.49 -3.29 13.31
CA GLY A 50 22.66 -4.06 14.54
C GLY A 50 23.49 -5.32 14.32
N SER A 51 23.21 -6.06 13.25
CA SER A 51 23.95 -7.28 12.89
C SER A 51 25.43 -7.01 12.59
N PHE A 52 25.76 -5.94 11.86
CA PHE A 52 27.14 -5.57 11.54
C PHE A 52 27.91 -5.05 12.77
N THR A 53 27.24 -4.35 13.67
CA THR A 53 27.86 -3.79 14.88
C THR A 53 27.86 -4.74 16.07
N LEU A 54 27.32 -5.95 15.90
CA LEU A 54 27.24 -6.97 16.96
C LEU A 54 28.63 -7.41 17.45
N TRP A 55 29.63 -7.42 16.55
CA TRP A 55 31.02 -7.75 16.88
C TRP A 55 31.64 -6.80 17.93
N PHE A 56 31.12 -5.57 18.02
CA PHE A 56 31.54 -4.56 18.99
C PHE A 56 30.67 -4.54 20.25
N LEU A 57 29.75 -5.50 20.43
CA LEU A 57 28.71 -5.53 21.47
C LEU A 57 27.72 -4.35 21.44
N VAL A 58 27.89 -3.39 20.54
CA VAL A 58 26.97 -2.26 20.34
C VAL A 58 25.70 -2.70 19.60
N GLY A 59 25.80 -3.75 18.76
CA GLY A 59 24.68 -4.28 17.97
C GLY A 59 23.44 -4.66 18.77
N PHE A 60 23.60 -5.06 20.04
CA PHE A 60 22.48 -5.38 20.93
C PHE A 60 21.54 -4.19 21.16
N LEU A 61 22.06 -2.96 21.18
CA LEU A 61 21.21 -1.77 21.32
C LEU A 61 20.31 -1.57 20.10
N PHE A 62 20.87 -1.70 18.90
CA PHE A 62 20.11 -1.57 17.66
C PHE A 62 19.08 -2.70 17.51
N TRP A 63 19.43 -3.93 17.87
CA TRP A 63 18.49 -5.06 17.90
C TRP A 63 17.40 -4.90 18.95
N ALA A 64 17.69 -4.30 20.11
CA ALA A 64 16.67 -4.00 21.12
C ALA A 64 15.65 -2.97 20.61
N ILE A 65 16.13 -1.88 19.99
CA ILE A 65 15.26 -0.87 19.37
C ILE A 65 14.43 -1.51 18.25
N TRP A 66 15.08 -2.28 17.37
CA TRP A 66 14.41 -3.00 16.29
C TRP A 66 13.36 -4.00 16.81
N GLY A 67 13.67 -4.73 17.88
CA GLY A 67 12.78 -5.70 18.51
C GLY A 67 11.55 -5.05 19.12
N ILE A 68 11.71 -3.93 19.85
CA ILE A 68 10.57 -3.15 20.35
C ILE A 68 9.74 -2.63 19.17
N TRP A 69 10.39 -2.13 18.13
CA TRP A 69 9.71 -1.60 16.95
C TRP A 69 8.86 -2.67 16.26
N ILE A 70 9.40 -3.86 16.02
CA ILE A 70 8.63 -4.92 15.37
C ILE A 70 7.48 -5.42 16.25
N LEU A 71 7.65 -5.43 17.58
CA LEU A 71 6.56 -5.76 18.50
C LEU A 71 5.44 -4.72 18.46
N LEU A 72 5.76 -3.44 18.39
CA LEU A 72 4.74 -2.38 18.25
C LEU A 72 3.96 -2.51 16.95
N ASP A 73 4.61 -2.95 15.88
CA ASP A 73 3.98 -3.08 14.57
C ASP A 73 2.81 -4.07 14.53
N ILE A 74 2.75 -5.04 15.46
CA ILE A 74 1.63 -5.99 15.53
C ILE A 74 0.28 -5.28 15.70
N PHE A 75 0.26 -4.15 16.43
CA PHE A 75 -0.96 -3.39 16.69
C PHE A 75 -1.37 -2.51 15.51
N PHE A 76 -0.40 -2.12 14.67
CA PHE A 76 -0.63 -1.15 13.60
C PHE A 76 -0.85 -1.79 12.22
N VAL A 77 -0.39 -3.02 12.00
CA VAL A 77 -0.51 -3.71 10.70
C VAL A 77 -1.95 -3.74 10.20
N GLY A 78 -2.90 -4.14 11.06
CA GLY A 78 -4.32 -4.19 10.70
C GLY A 78 -4.88 -2.82 10.29
N ILE A 79 -4.58 -1.79 11.09
CA ILE A 79 -5.01 -0.41 10.85
C ILE A 79 -4.51 0.08 9.49
N TRP A 80 -3.24 -0.15 9.16
CA TRP A 80 -2.70 0.34 7.88
C TRP A 80 -3.31 -0.36 6.66
N VAL A 81 -3.65 -1.64 6.78
CA VAL A 81 -4.34 -2.36 5.69
C VAL A 81 -5.74 -1.80 5.48
N GLU A 82 -6.45 -1.50 6.56
CA GLU A 82 -7.78 -0.87 6.52
C GLU A 82 -7.71 0.54 5.92
N ASP A 83 -6.81 1.39 6.40
CA ASP A 83 -6.61 2.75 5.88
C ASP A 83 -6.34 2.77 4.38
N LEU A 84 -5.46 1.88 3.90
CA LEU A 84 -5.12 1.78 2.49
C LEU A 84 -6.26 1.25 1.63
N ASN A 85 -7.06 0.34 2.17
CA ASN A 85 -8.23 -0.16 1.47
C ASN A 85 -9.33 0.89 1.39
N ALA A 86 -9.51 1.68 2.45
CA ALA A 86 -10.45 2.81 2.48
C ALA A 86 -10.04 3.88 1.47
N PHE A 87 -8.77 4.29 1.49
CA PHE A 87 -8.24 5.25 0.51
C PHE A 87 -8.38 4.75 -0.93
N ALA A 88 -8.14 3.46 -1.17
CA ALA A 88 -8.32 2.87 -2.50
C ALA A 88 -9.78 2.91 -2.95
N SER A 89 -10.74 2.63 -2.07
CA SER A 89 -12.17 2.74 -2.41
C SER A 89 -12.60 4.18 -2.67
N GLU A 90 -12.13 5.14 -1.88
CA GLU A 90 -12.43 6.57 -2.09
C GLU A 90 -11.89 7.05 -3.45
N THR A 91 -10.67 6.63 -3.81
CA THR A 91 -10.08 6.98 -5.11
C THR A 91 -10.84 6.36 -6.29
N GLU A 92 -11.31 5.11 -6.14
CA GLU A 92 -12.13 4.44 -7.17
C GLU A 92 -13.51 5.13 -7.32
N GLU A 93 -14.10 5.61 -6.21
CA GLU A 93 -15.35 6.36 -6.22
C GLU A 93 -15.20 7.74 -6.88
N ASP A 94 -14.15 8.49 -6.52
CA ASP A 94 -13.83 9.79 -7.11
C ASP A 94 -13.58 9.69 -8.63
N ASP A 95 -12.86 8.66 -9.09
CA ASP A 95 -12.62 8.43 -10.52
C ASP A 95 -13.93 8.12 -11.26
N TYR A 96 -14.79 7.29 -10.68
CA TYR A 96 -16.10 6.97 -11.23
C TYR A 96 -17.01 8.21 -11.33
N GLU A 97 -17.08 9.05 -10.28
CA GLU A 97 -17.83 10.30 -10.32
C GLU A 97 -17.25 11.26 -11.39
N GLY A 98 -15.93 11.32 -11.52
CA GLY A 98 -15.25 12.08 -12.57
C GLY A 98 -15.61 11.61 -13.99
N ARG A 99 -15.74 10.30 -14.21
CA ARG A 99 -16.18 9.71 -15.48
C ARG A 99 -17.65 10.04 -15.79
N LEU A 100 -18.53 9.99 -14.78
CA LEU A 100 -19.94 10.35 -14.94
C LEU A 100 -20.11 11.81 -15.37
N LYS A 101 -19.42 12.76 -14.72
CA LYS A 101 -19.46 14.19 -15.10
C LYS A 101 -19.04 14.43 -16.56
N LYS A 102 -18.06 13.66 -17.06
CA LYS A 102 -17.64 13.73 -18.48
C LYS A 102 -18.70 13.17 -19.42
N VAL A 103 -19.41 12.11 -19.03
CA VAL A 103 -20.52 11.53 -19.81
C VAL A 103 -21.71 12.49 -19.85
N ASP A 104 -22.05 13.15 -18.75
CA ASP A 104 -23.12 14.15 -18.70
C ASP A 104 -22.80 15.35 -19.61
N ALA A 105 -21.56 15.84 -19.58
CA ALA A 105 -21.11 16.89 -20.49
C ALA A 105 -21.20 16.48 -21.97
N LEU A 106 -20.88 15.22 -22.31
CA LEU A 106 -21.06 14.68 -23.66
C LEU A 106 -22.55 14.62 -24.04
N PHE A 107 -23.42 14.26 -23.11
CA PHE A 107 -24.86 14.19 -23.35
C PHE A 107 -25.45 15.58 -23.62
N GLU A 108 -24.99 16.61 -22.91
CA GLU A 108 -25.38 18.00 -23.21
C GLU A 108 -24.98 18.43 -24.62
N LEU A 109 -23.78 18.07 -25.08
CA LEU A 109 -23.31 18.38 -26.43
C LEU A 109 -24.19 17.70 -27.49
N TYR A 110 -24.59 16.45 -27.24
CA TYR A 110 -25.54 15.74 -28.08
C TYR A 110 -26.90 16.44 -28.13
N GLN A 111 -27.45 16.84 -26.97
CA GLN A 111 -28.72 17.58 -26.92
C GLN A 111 -28.66 18.92 -27.66
N LYS A 112 -27.52 19.62 -27.61
CA LYS A 112 -27.27 20.86 -28.34
C LYS A 112 -27.06 20.65 -29.86
N GLY A 113 -27.06 19.40 -30.33
CA GLY A 113 -26.82 19.03 -31.73
C GLY A 113 -25.37 19.23 -32.18
N ALA A 114 -24.43 19.43 -31.24
CA ALA A 114 -23.03 19.68 -31.54
C ALA A 114 -22.26 18.41 -31.93
N ILE A 115 -22.77 17.23 -31.55
CA ILE A 115 -22.21 15.91 -31.88
C ILE A 115 -23.32 14.95 -32.32
N SER A 116 -22.99 13.95 -33.14
CA SER A 116 -23.95 12.93 -33.56
C SER A 116 -24.21 11.88 -32.48
N LYS A 117 -25.29 11.11 -32.63
CA LYS A 117 -25.61 10.01 -31.70
C LYS A 117 -24.53 8.92 -31.72
N GLU A 118 -23.98 8.61 -32.90
CA GLU A 118 -22.92 7.61 -33.03
C GLU A 118 -21.63 8.07 -32.32
N GLU A 119 -21.27 9.35 -32.45
CA GLU A 119 -20.10 9.92 -31.76
C GLU A 119 -20.27 9.95 -30.24
N PHE A 120 -21.48 10.21 -29.75
CA PHE A 120 -21.78 10.16 -28.33
C PHE A 120 -21.61 8.75 -27.76
N GLU A 121 -22.24 7.73 -28.38
CA GLU A 121 -22.16 6.34 -27.93
C GLU A 121 -20.71 5.83 -27.95
N ALA A 122 -19.95 6.11 -29.02
CA ALA A 122 -18.54 5.70 -29.12
C ALA A 122 -17.67 6.32 -28.02
N ARG A 123 -17.84 7.62 -27.72
CA ARG A 123 -17.06 8.32 -26.69
C ARG A 123 -17.48 7.90 -25.27
N LYS A 124 -18.77 7.71 -25.04
CA LYS A 124 -19.30 7.18 -23.78
C LYS A 124 -18.75 5.78 -23.51
N GLU A 125 -18.74 4.90 -24.51
CA GLU A 125 -18.17 3.56 -24.38
C GLU A 125 -16.68 3.62 -24.01
N ILE A 126 -15.90 4.48 -24.66
CA ILE A 126 -14.48 4.67 -24.33
C ILE A 126 -14.29 5.19 -22.90
N LEU A 127 -15.13 6.13 -22.44
CA LEU A 127 -15.07 6.70 -21.09
C LEU A 127 -15.51 5.71 -20.02
N MET A 128 -16.48 4.86 -20.31
CA MET A 128 -17.08 3.88 -19.40
C MET A 128 -16.42 2.50 -19.47
N ARG A 129 -15.44 2.31 -20.35
CA ARG A 129 -14.58 1.12 -20.37
C ARG A 129 -13.48 1.28 -19.33
N ASP A 130 -13.42 0.32 -18.41
CA ASP A 130 -12.41 0.24 -17.34
C ASP A 130 -11.01 -0.05 -17.87
#